data_AF-A0AAT9JSB1-F1
#
_entry.id   AF-A0AAT9JSB1-F1
#
_cell.length_a   1.000
_cell.length_b   1.000
_cell.length_c   1.000
_cell.angle_alpha   90.00
_cell.angle_beta   90.00
_cell.angle_gamma   90.00
#
_symmetry.space_group_name_H-M   'P 1'
#
loop_
_entity.id
_entity.type
_entity.pdbx_description
1 polymer ?
#
loop_
_entity_poly.entity_id
_entity_poly.type
_entity_poly.pdbx_seq_one_letter_code
_entity_poly.pdbx_strand_id
1 'polypeptide(L)'
;MSLALLVAAQLTCAAPSLMAQAPTTSPTAVDALNPVAPPDNTPRNQAFFLALNRAKNLARAAAEQANGGLNRYVAESKMYGSGSGTDYTYSNGFFTFQFVGGVPGWQPQGLPPTVESKISVSFDGKTVRIDYNGPIRSGTPTAQPTCTCPPTPESSLQK
;
A
#
# COMPACT_ATOMS: atom_id res chain seq x y z
N MET A 1 -29.52 -33.94 -74.08
CA MET A 1 -30.98 -33.77 -73.92
C MET A 1 -31.22 -33.52 -72.43
N SER A 2 -31.26 -32.26 -72.02
CA SER A 2 -32.48 -31.59 -71.54
C SER A 2 -33.32 -32.45 -70.61
N LEU A 3 -33.36 -32.10 -69.32
CA LEU A 3 -34.58 -31.55 -68.71
C LEU A 3 -34.29 -31.07 -67.29
N ALA A 4 -34.56 -29.78 -67.07
CA ALA A 4 -34.79 -29.21 -65.76
C ALA A 4 -36.14 -29.70 -65.24
N LEU A 5 -36.23 -30.05 -63.95
CA LEU A 5 -37.50 -30.09 -63.25
C LEU A 5 -37.37 -29.38 -61.89
N LEU A 6 -38.18 -28.34 -61.77
CA LEU A 6 -38.35 -27.45 -60.64
C LEU A 6 -39.25 -28.14 -59.61
N VAL A 7 -38.83 -28.19 -58.34
CA VAL A 7 -39.76 -28.37 -57.21
C VAL A 7 -39.47 -27.28 -56.18
N ALA A 8 -40.52 -26.52 -55.90
CA ALA A 8 -40.55 -25.38 -55.00
C ALA A 8 -40.82 -25.81 -53.55
N ALA A 9 -40.49 -24.88 -52.63
CA ALA A 9 -41.17 -24.67 -51.34
C ALA A 9 -40.80 -25.69 -50.24
N GLN A 10 -40.42 -25.37 -48.99
CA GLN A 10 -40.59 -24.16 -48.17
C GLN A 10 -39.47 -24.10 -47.11
N LEU A 11 -38.91 -22.91 -46.91
CA LEU A 11 -38.06 -22.61 -45.76
C LEU A 11 -38.97 -22.10 -44.63
N THR A 12 -39.21 -22.93 -43.62
CA THR A 12 -39.79 -22.48 -42.35
C THR A 12 -38.68 -21.97 -41.45
N CYS A 13 -38.54 -20.65 -41.36
CA CYS A 13 -37.73 -20.00 -40.33
C CYS A 13 -38.50 -20.03 -39.00
N ALA A 14 -38.20 -21.01 -38.14
CA ALA A 14 -38.55 -20.94 -36.72
C ALA A 14 -37.27 -20.65 -35.93
N ALA A 15 -37.02 -19.37 -35.64
CA ALA A 15 -35.98 -18.98 -34.70
C ALA A 15 -36.51 -19.14 -33.27
N PRO A 16 -35.79 -19.80 -32.35
CA PRO A 16 -36.15 -19.80 -30.94
C PRO A 16 -35.95 -18.41 -30.36
N SER A 17 -37.02 -17.86 -29.77
CA SER A 17 -37.00 -16.64 -28.97
C SER A 17 -36.09 -16.84 -27.75
N LEU A 18 -34.85 -16.38 -27.88
CA LEU A 18 -33.93 -16.27 -26.75
C LEU A 18 -34.43 -15.14 -25.86
N MET A 19 -34.94 -15.51 -24.68
CA MET A 19 -35.28 -14.59 -23.60
C MET A 19 -34.10 -13.64 -23.36
N ALA A 20 -34.34 -12.35 -23.55
CA ALA A 20 -33.43 -11.29 -23.15
C ALA A 20 -33.30 -11.32 -21.62
N GLN A 21 -32.25 -11.96 -21.13
CA GLN A 21 -31.79 -11.76 -19.76
C GLN A 21 -31.26 -10.34 -19.68
N ALA A 22 -32.03 -9.43 -19.07
CA ALA A 22 -31.55 -8.11 -18.72
C ALA A 22 -30.27 -8.29 -17.86
N PRO A 23 -29.14 -7.65 -18.20
CA PRO A 23 -28.00 -7.65 -17.31
C PRO A 23 -28.43 -6.93 -16.03
N THR A 24 -28.58 -7.69 -14.96
CA THR A 24 -28.54 -7.17 -13.59
C THR A 24 -27.29 -6.32 -13.50
N THR A 25 -27.47 -5.03 -13.22
CA THR A 25 -26.39 -4.05 -13.02
C THR A 25 -25.54 -4.46 -11.84
N SER A 26 -24.55 -5.34 -12.07
CA SER A 26 -23.36 -5.40 -11.26
C SER A 26 -22.60 -4.10 -11.53
N PRO A 27 -22.21 -3.32 -10.52
CA PRO A 27 -21.36 -2.17 -10.76
C PRO A 27 -20.08 -2.65 -11.42
N THR A 28 -19.85 -2.13 -12.61
CA THR A 28 -18.79 -2.48 -13.54
C THR A 28 -17.43 -2.34 -12.85
N ALA A 29 -16.62 -3.41 -12.88
CA ALA A 29 -15.26 -3.47 -12.33
C ALA A 29 -14.26 -2.46 -12.96
N VAL A 30 -14.69 -1.60 -13.89
CA VAL A 30 -13.83 -0.63 -14.59
C VAL A 30 -13.75 0.73 -13.88
N ASP A 31 -14.65 1.05 -12.95
CA ASP A 31 -14.57 2.30 -12.16
C ASP A 31 -13.63 2.18 -10.94
N ALA A 32 -13.10 0.97 -10.69
CA ALA A 32 -12.16 0.69 -9.61
C ALA A 32 -10.73 1.21 -9.86
N LEU A 33 -10.45 1.77 -11.05
CA LEU A 33 -9.13 2.27 -11.44
C LEU A 33 -8.87 3.72 -11.01
N ASN A 34 -9.91 4.46 -10.61
CA ASN A 34 -9.73 5.84 -10.12
C ASN A 34 -10.72 6.16 -8.99
N PRO A 35 -10.59 5.52 -7.82
CA PRO A 35 -11.55 5.73 -6.75
C PRO A 35 -11.46 7.16 -6.24
N VAL A 36 -12.60 7.84 -6.18
CA VAL A 36 -12.69 9.20 -5.63
C VAL A 36 -12.24 9.16 -4.18
N ALA A 37 -11.36 10.11 -3.82
CA ALA A 37 -10.89 10.25 -2.45
C ALA A 37 -12.08 10.50 -1.51
N PRO A 38 -12.32 9.64 -0.51
CA PRO A 38 -13.40 9.86 0.42
C PRO A 38 -13.06 11.03 1.37
N PRO A 39 -14.05 11.81 1.83
CA PRO A 39 -13.83 12.84 2.85
C PRO A 39 -13.17 12.28 4.13
N ASP A 40 -12.45 13.13 4.85
CA ASP A 40 -11.63 12.71 6.01
C ASP A 40 -12.46 12.05 7.14
N ASN A 41 -13.72 12.46 7.31
CA ASN A 41 -14.66 11.98 8.32
C ASN A 41 -15.46 10.74 7.92
N THR A 42 -15.14 10.11 6.80
CA THR A 42 -15.86 8.91 6.35
C THR A 42 -15.43 7.65 7.11
N PRO A 43 -16.35 6.72 7.39
CA PRO A 43 -16.01 5.41 7.92
C PRO A 43 -15.05 4.68 6.99
N ARG A 44 -13.98 4.10 7.56
CA ARG A 44 -12.99 3.34 6.79
C ARG A 44 -13.59 2.00 6.36
N ASN A 45 -13.65 1.78 5.05
CA ASN A 45 -14.16 0.57 4.43
C ASN A 45 -13.03 -0.21 3.73
N GLN A 46 -13.37 -1.33 3.07
CA GLN A 46 -12.38 -2.16 2.38
C GLN A 46 -11.58 -1.40 1.31
N ALA A 47 -12.23 -0.53 0.53
CA ALA A 47 -11.56 0.26 -0.51
C ALA A 47 -10.51 1.21 0.08
N PHE A 48 -10.80 1.80 1.25
CA PHE A 48 -9.86 2.63 1.97
C PHE A 48 -8.61 1.86 2.40
N PHE A 49 -8.75 0.66 2.98
CA PHE A 49 -7.60 -0.14 3.40
C PHE A 49 -6.77 -0.66 2.22
N LEU A 50 -7.41 -0.94 1.07
CA LEU A 50 -6.71 -1.26 -0.17
C LEU A 50 -5.88 -0.06 -0.66
N ALA A 51 -6.47 1.14 -0.67
CA ALA A 51 -5.78 2.37 -1.03
C ALA A 51 -4.62 2.70 -0.06
N LEU A 52 -4.83 2.50 1.24
CA LEU A 52 -3.81 2.67 2.27
C LEU A 52 -2.60 1.74 2.06
N ASN A 53 -2.85 0.46 1.77
CA ASN A 53 -1.78 -0.50 1.48
C ASN A 53 -0.98 -0.11 0.24
N ARG A 54 -1.66 0.32 -0.83
CA ARG A 54 -1.02 0.86 -2.04
C ARG A 54 -0.18 2.09 -1.70
N ALA A 55 -0.77 3.06 -1.01
CA ALA A 55 -0.12 4.31 -0.63
C ALA A 55 1.14 4.08 0.21
N LYS A 56 1.10 3.17 1.20
CA LYS A 56 2.27 2.80 2.00
C LYS A 56 3.37 2.19 1.15
N ASN A 57 3.03 1.26 0.24
CA ASN A 57 4.02 0.62 -0.63
C ASN A 57 4.68 1.65 -1.57
N LEU A 58 3.91 2.60 -2.10
CA LEU A 58 4.42 3.71 -2.89
C LEU A 58 5.32 4.64 -2.08
N ALA A 59 4.93 4.97 -0.85
CA ALA A 59 5.74 5.79 0.04
C ALA A 59 7.08 5.13 0.38
N ARG A 60 7.06 3.83 0.71
CA ARG A 60 8.27 3.03 0.95
C ARG A 60 9.21 3.04 -0.26
N ALA A 61 8.67 2.70 -1.45
CA ALA A 61 9.45 2.66 -2.67
C ALA A 61 10.05 4.04 -3.02
N ALA A 62 9.30 5.12 -2.81
CA ALA A 62 9.78 6.48 -3.03
C ALA A 62 10.93 6.86 -2.10
N ALA A 63 10.86 6.52 -0.81
CA ALA A 63 11.98 6.72 0.12
C ALA A 63 13.20 5.90 -0.27
N GLU A 64 13.02 4.63 -0.61
CA GLU A 64 14.13 3.77 -1.04
C GLU A 64 14.81 4.32 -2.30
N GLN A 65 14.03 4.71 -3.30
CA GLN A 65 14.55 5.30 -4.53
C GLN A 65 15.28 6.62 -4.26
N ALA A 66 14.71 7.51 -3.44
CA ALA A 66 15.30 8.80 -3.10
C ALA A 66 16.63 8.66 -2.36
N ASN A 67 16.84 7.57 -1.62
CA ASN A 67 18.05 7.32 -0.83
C ASN A 67 19.07 6.39 -1.53
N GLY A 68 18.93 6.17 -2.84
CA GLY A 68 19.90 5.39 -3.63
C GLY A 68 19.58 3.90 -3.76
N GLY A 69 18.34 3.51 -3.48
CA GLY A 69 17.80 2.16 -3.65
C GLY A 69 18.10 1.21 -2.48
N LEU A 70 17.59 -0.02 -2.62
CA LEU A 70 17.66 -1.07 -1.60
C LEU A 70 19.07 -1.49 -1.19
N ASN A 71 20.09 -1.23 -2.03
CA ASN A 71 21.49 -1.49 -1.71
C ASN A 71 22.09 -0.46 -0.74
N ARG A 72 21.43 0.69 -0.56
CA ARG A 72 21.93 1.80 0.28
C ARG A 72 21.00 2.16 1.42
N TYR A 73 19.71 1.92 1.26
CA TYR A 73 18.70 2.32 2.22
C TYR A 73 17.56 1.30 2.29
N VAL A 74 17.12 1.02 3.51
CA VAL A 74 15.96 0.18 3.82
C VAL A 74 15.11 0.93 4.84
N ALA A 75 13.83 1.13 4.52
CA ALA A 75 12.86 1.72 5.45
C ALA A 75 12.67 0.83 6.70
N GLU A 76 12.13 1.38 7.79
CA GLU A 76 11.79 0.59 8.99
C GLU A 76 10.73 -0.50 8.73
N SER A 77 10.75 -1.54 9.57
CA SER A 77 9.94 -2.76 9.42
C SER A 77 8.43 -2.50 9.35
N LYS A 78 7.92 -1.47 10.03
CA LYS A 78 6.48 -1.14 10.02
C LYS A 78 5.97 -0.78 8.62
N MET A 79 6.85 -0.40 7.69
CA MET A 79 6.51 -0.10 6.29
C MET A 79 6.30 -1.37 5.43
N TYR A 80 6.66 -2.55 5.94
CA TYR A 80 6.53 -3.83 5.23
C TYR A 80 5.32 -4.66 5.68
N GLY A 81 4.67 -4.29 6.80
CA GLY A 81 3.53 -5.00 7.37
C GLY A 81 2.18 -4.67 6.71
N SER A 82 1.07 -4.85 7.42
CA SER A 82 -0.23 -4.31 6.98
C SER A 82 -0.21 -2.78 7.02
N GLY A 83 -0.92 -2.10 6.10
CA GLY A 83 -1.07 -0.65 6.11
C GLY A 83 -1.72 -0.10 7.39
N SER A 84 -2.56 -0.89 8.04
CA SER A 84 -3.14 -0.56 9.35
C SER A 84 -2.12 -0.60 10.50
N GLY A 85 -0.97 -1.25 10.31
CA GLY A 85 0.11 -1.35 11.29
C GLY A 85 1.18 -0.26 11.14
N THR A 86 0.97 0.68 10.22
CA THR A 86 1.85 1.83 10.00
C THR A 86 1.17 3.09 10.54
N ASP A 87 1.94 3.99 11.15
CA ASP A 87 1.43 5.31 11.50
C ASP A 87 1.17 6.13 10.23
N TYR A 88 -0.09 6.49 9.98
CA TYR A 88 -0.47 7.32 8.85
C TYR A 88 -1.48 8.38 9.27
N THR A 89 -1.44 9.52 8.59
CA THR A 89 -2.50 10.53 8.66
C THR A 89 -3.19 10.61 7.31
N TYR A 90 -4.52 10.57 7.28
CA TYR A 90 -5.28 10.81 6.07
C TYR A 90 -5.93 12.19 6.14
N SER A 91 -5.60 13.07 5.20
CA SER A 91 -6.23 14.37 5.09
C SER A 91 -6.25 14.89 3.66
N ASN A 92 -7.33 15.57 3.27
CA ASN A 92 -7.49 16.19 1.95
C ASN A 92 -7.25 15.23 0.77
N GLY A 93 -7.59 13.94 0.94
CA GLY A 93 -7.37 12.92 -0.08
C GLY A 93 -5.95 12.37 -0.17
N PHE A 94 -5.09 12.68 0.79
CA PHE A 94 -3.71 12.18 0.86
C PHE A 94 -3.46 11.35 2.12
N PHE A 95 -2.76 10.24 1.94
CA PHE A 95 -2.12 9.49 3.00
C PHE A 95 -0.72 10.05 3.25
N THR A 96 -0.43 10.48 4.46
CA THR A 96 0.90 10.95 4.86
C THR A 96 1.53 9.96 5.83
N PHE A 97 2.72 9.50 5.47
CA PHE A 97 3.53 8.58 6.25
C PHE A 97 4.79 9.29 6.74
N GLN A 98 5.15 9.07 8.00
CA GLN A 98 6.40 9.54 8.58
C GLN A 98 7.13 8.35 9.18
N PHE A 99 8.34 8.10 8.70
CA PHE A 99 9.10 6.92 9.07
C PHE A 99 10.60 7.14 8.96
N VAL A 100 11.37 6.26 9.60
CA VAL A 100 12.83 6.28 9.55
C VAL A 100 13.38 5.13 8.71
N GLY A 101 14.64 5.24 8.30
CA GLY A 101 15.37 4.14 7.69
C GLY A 101 16.87 4.34 7.75
N GLY A 102 17.59 3.32 7.31
CA GLY A 102 19.04 3.23 7.43
C GLY A 102 19.64 2.25 6.44
N VAL A 103 20.92 1.93 6.64
CA VAL A 103 21.66 0.98 5.79
C VAL A 103 21.01 -0.42 5.81
N PRO A 104 21.16 -1.24 4.75
CA PRO A 104 20.61 -2.59 4.75
C PRO A 104 21.04 -3.39 5.99
N GLY A 105 20.08 -3.98 6.69
CA GLY A 105 20.33 -4.71 7.94
C GLY A 105 20.33 -3.86 9.22
N TRP A 106 20.15 -2.54 9.14
CA TRP A 106 20.23 -1.64 10.30
C TRP A 106 19.34 -2.08 11.47
N GLN A 107 18.07 -2.38 11.20
CA GLN A 107 17.10 -2.68 12.24
C GLN A 107 17.32 -4.03 12.95
N PRO A 108 17.52 -5.17 12.25
CA PRO A 108 17.83 -6.44 12.94
C PRO A 108 19.19 -6.43 13.64
N GLN A 109 20.12 -5.55 13.25
CA GLN A 109 21.41 -5.37 13.91
C GLN A 109 21.38 -4.33 15.04
N GLY A 110 20.24 -3.67 15.30
CA GLY A 110 20.12 -2.63 16.32
C GLY A 110 20.94 -1.37 16.02
N LEU A 111 21.31 -1.12 14.77
CA LEU A 111 21.99 0.09 14.35
C LEU A 111 21.01 1.28 14.37
N PRO A 112 21.49 2.52 14.59
CA PRO A 112 20.62 3.69 14.53
C PRO A 112 20.14 3.96 13.09
N PRO A 113 18.91 4.47 12.92
CA PRO A 113 18.48 4.98 11.62
C PRO A 113 19.27 6.24 11.23
N THR A 114 19.37 6.51 9.94
CA THR A 114 20.16 7.63 9.40
C THR A 114 19.31 8.70 8.73
N VAL A 115 18.15 8.33 8.20
CA VAL A 115 17.28 9.22 7.43
C VAL A 115 15.85 9.11 7.93
N GLU A 116 15.20 10.26 8.05
CA GLU A 116 13.77 10.39 8.27
C GLU A 116 13.11 10.81 6.94
N SER A 117 12.00 10.15 6.62
CA SER A 117 11.20 10.41 5.44
C SER A 117 9.76 10.75 5.84
N LYS A 118 9.22 11.83 5.26
CA LYS A 118 7.80 12.18 5.31
C LYS A 118 7.28 12.23 3.88
N ILE A 119 6.32 11.36 3.56
CA ILE A 119 5.83 11.17 2.20
C ILE A 119 4.31 11.18 2.20
N SER A 120 3.72 12.03 1.35
CA SER A 120 2.28 12.06 1.06
C SER A 120 1.98 11.34 -0.24
N VAL A 121 0.94 10.52 -0.26
CA VAL A 121 0.47 9.79 -1.45
C VAL A 121 -1.02 10.00 -1.61
N SER A 122 -1.47 10.38 -2.81
CA SER A 122 -2.90 10.58 -3.09
C SER A 122 -3.67 9.26 -2.96
N PHE A 123 -4.97 9.37 -2.67
CA PHE A 123 -5.83 8.19 -2.47
C PHE A 123 -5.86 7.24 -3.68
N ASP A 124 -5.81 7.78 -4.89
CA ASP A 124 -5.72 7.01 -6.14
C ASP A 124 -4.33 6.40 -6.39
N GLY A 125 -3.31 6.88 -5.67
CA GLY A 125 -1.90 6.48 -5.82
C GLY A 125 -1.15 7.13 -6.99
N LYS A 126 -1.75 8.11 -7.68
CA LYS A 126 -1.13 8.76 -8.84
C LYS A 126 -0.10 9.83 -8.48
N THR A 127 -0.28 10.46 -7.32
CA THR A 127 0.60 11.53 -6.84
C THR A 127 1.37 11.03 -5.64
N VAL A 128 2.69 11.06 -5.72
CA VAL A 128 3.60 10.79 -4.61
C VAL A 128 4.45 12.02 -4.38
N ARG A 129 4.41 12.59 -3.17
CA ARG A 129 5.13 13.79 -2.77
C ARG A 129 6.05 13.47 -1.60
N ILE A 130 7.34 13.72 -1.78
CA ILE A 130 8.32 13.65 -0.71
C ILE A 130 8.30 15.01 0.01
N ASP A 131 7.60 15.09 1.13
CA ASP A 131 7.54 16.30 1.97
C ASP A 131 8.86 16.54 2.70
N TYR A 132 9.54 15.45 3.06
CA TYR A 132 10.85 15.47 3.70
C TYR A 132 11.61 14.17 3.42
N ASN A 133 12.90 14.26 3.20
CA ASN A 133 13.81 13.13 3.16
C ASN A 133 15.22 13.62 3.53
N GLY A 134 15.66 13.37 4.76
CA GLY A 134 16.93 13.91 5.23
C GLY A 134 17.33 13.43 6.62
N PRO A 135 18.32 14.09 7.26
CA PRO A 135 18.77 13.75 8.61
C PRO A 135 17.61 13.73 9.60
N ILE A 136 17.70 12.88 10.62
CA ILE A 136 16.64 12.76 11.63
C ILE A 136 16.50 14.10 12.36
N ARG A 137 15.29 14.67 12.33
CA ARG A 137 14.97 15.85 13.12
C ARG A 137 14.73 15.37 14.55
N SER A 138 15.44 15.93 15.52
CA SER A 138 15.32 15.53 16.92
C SER A 138 13.89 15.71 17.44
N GLY A 139 13.13 14.63 17.40
CA GLY A 139 11.88 14.38 18.13
C GLY A 139 11.94 12.91 18.56
N THR A 140 12.72 12.65 19.60
CA THR A 140 13.18 11.35 20.10
C THR A 140 12.16 10.20 20.02
N PRO A 141 12.35 9.17 19.19
CA PRO A 141 11.92 7.83 19.55
C PRO A 141 12.96 7.28 20.55
N THR A 142 12.61 7.30 21.83
CA THR A 142 13.38 6.58 22.85
C THR A 142 13.22 5.08 22.57
N ALA A 143 14.13 4.53 21.78
CA ALA A 143 14.43 3.10 21.78
C ALA A 143 15.93 2.95 21.98
N GLN A 144 16.36 3.28 23.20
CA GLN A 144 17.65 2.87 23.70
C GLN A 144 17.55 1.35 23.90
N PRO A 145 18.34 0.51 23.20
CA PRO A 145 18.50 -0.87 23.64
C PRO A 145 19.23 -0.80 24.97
N THR A 146 18.49 -0.90 26.08
CA THR A 146 19.09 -1.16 27.38
C THR A 146 19.63 -2.58 27.36
N CYS A 147 20.86 -2.75 26.87
CA CYS A 147 21.68 -3.88 27.26
C CYS A 147 22.05 -3.68 28.74
N THR A 148 21.10 -3.94 29.63
CA THR A 148 21.38 -4.02 31.06
C THR A 148 22.01 -5.38 31.31
N CYS A 149 23.34 -5.44 31.38
CA CYS A 149 23.99 -6.54 32.08
C CYS A 149 23.57 -6.44 33.55
N PRO A 150 23.05 -7.52 34.18
CA PRO A 150 22.76 -7.48 35.61
C PRO A 150 24.06 -7.20 36.39
N PRO A 151 24.05 -6.31 37.40
CA PRO A 151 25.23 -6.09 38.21
C PRO A 151 25.54 -7.36 39.01
N THR A 152 26.78 -7.80 38.95
CA THR A 152 27.38 -8.87 39.76
C THR A 152 27.06 -8.63 41.24
N PRO A 153 26.54 -9.62 42.00
CA PRO A 153 26.43 -9.45 43.44
C PRO A 153 27.82 -9.39 44.06
N GLU A 154 28.22 -8.21 44.55
CA GLU A 154 29.41 -8.07 45.39
C GLU A 154 29.21 -8.87 46.69
N SER A 155 30.03 -9.91 46.83
CA SER A 155 30.10 -10.78 48.00
C SER A 155 30.66 -10.00 49.19
N SER A 156 29.79 -9.41 50.02
CA SER A 156 30.17 -8.84 51.32
C SER A 156 30.46 -9.95 52.34
N LEU A 157 31.76 -10.16 52.57
CA LEU A 157 32.35 -10.90 53.69
C LEU A 157 32.03 -10.17 55.01
N GLN A 158 31.16 -10.74 55.85
CA GLN A 158 30.94 -10.25 57.22
C GLN A 158 31.89 -10.98 58.18
N LYS A 159 32.54 -10.18 59.04
CA LYS A 159 33.47 -10.60 60.09
C LYS A 159 32.76 -10.66 61.43
#